data_AF-A0A661QUK2-F1
#
_entry.id   AF-A0A661QUK2-F1
#
_cell.length_a   1.000
_cell.length_b   1.000
_cell.length_c   1.000
_cell.angle_alpha   90.00
_cell.angle_beta   90.00
_cell.angle_gamma   90.00
#
_symmetry.space_group_name_H-M   'P 1'
#
loop_
_entity.id
_entity.type
_entity.pdbx_description
1 polymer ?
#
loop_
_entity_poly.entity_id
_entity_poly.type
_entity_poly.pdbx_seq_one_letter_code
_entity_poly.pdbx_strand_id
1 'polypeptide(L)'
;KTKAPAKKIAVLYKDRWTIETAFQHLTEHLNSEMNTLGYPPAALFGFCVALVAYIIISVIKAALASVHGTDVIDNQVSGYYLADEISGTYRGMMIEIDYRHWVIFQQMTPIKLTRVLKKLADKVKLSAFRKHPRGPKKPRPKRKSCKNTPHVSTAKILALRKK
;
A
#
# COMPACT_ATOMS: atom_id res chain seq x y z
N LYS A 1 -33.54 -23.58 -5.61
CA LYS A 1 -32.24 -22.87 -5.41
C LYS A 1 -32.18 -21.68 -6.36
N THR A 2 -32.31 -20.47 -5.85
CA THR A 2 -32.25 -19.23 -6.65
C THR A 2 -30.83 -19.07 -7.20
N LYS A 3 -30.67 -19.10 -8.53
CA LYS A 3 -29.36 -18.99 -9.18
C LYS A 3 -28.87 -17.54 -9.10
N ALA A 4 -27.67 -17.33 -8.56
CA ALA A 4 -27.05 -16.01 -8.53
C ALA A 4 -26.62 -15.58 -9.96
N PRO A 5 -26.88 -14.33 -10.37
CA PRO A 5 -26.56 -13.86 -11.71
C PRO A 5 -25.03 -13.78 -11.91
N ALA A 6 -24.52 -14.46 -12.93
CA ALA A 6 -23.08 -14.61 -13.20
C ALA A 6 -22.34 -13.26 -13.31
N LYS A 7 -22.97 -12.23 -13.92
CA LYS A 7 -22.40 -10.88 -14.01
C LYS A 7 -22.15 -10.26 -12.64
N LYS A 8 -23.07 -10.46 -11.68
CA LYS A 8 -22.93 -9.93 -10.31
C LYS A 8 -21.80 -10.63 -9.56
N ILE A 9 -21.66 -11.95 -9.74
CA ILE A 9 -20.54 -12.73 -9.18
C ILE A 9 -19.21 -12.22 -9.74
N ALA A 10 -19.11 -12.04 -11.06
CA ALA A 10 -17.87 -11.58 -11.70
C ALA A 10 -17.45 -10.18 -11.22
N VAL A 11 -18.40 -9.26 -11.06
CA VAL A 11 -18.13 -7.90 -10.53
C VAL A 11 -17.63 -7.98 -9.09
N LEU A 12 -18.33 -8.70 -8.20
CA LEU A 12 -17.90 -8.85 -6.80
C LEU A 12 -16.54 -9.55 -6.67
N TYR A 13 -16.27 -10.54 -7.54
CA TYR A 13 -15.00 -11.26 -7.51
C TYR A 13 -13.82 -10.39 -7.96
N LYS A 14 -14.05 -9.40 -8.83
CA LYS A 14 -13.03 -8.42 -9.21
C LYS A 14 -12.55 -7.62 -7.99
N ASP A 15 -13.45 -7.30 -7.07
CA ASP A 15 -13.13 -6.55 -5.86
C ASP A 15 -12.25 -7.35 -4.88
N ARG A 16 -12.12 -8.67 -5.03
CA ARG A 16 -11.17 -9.48 -4.24
C ARG A 16 -9.73 -8.98 -4.34
N TRP A 17 -9.35 -8.39 -5.48
CA TRP A 17 -8.01 -7.83 -5.72
C TRP A 17 -7.67 -6.67 -4.76
N THR A 18 -8.69 -6.04 -4.16
CA THR A 18 -8.48 -5.02 -3.13
C THR A 18 -7.70 -5.56 -1.93
N ILE A 19 -7.91 -6.83 -1.58
CA ILE A 19 -7.17 -7.50 -0.50
C ILE A 19 -5.69 -7.61 -0.88
N GLU A 20 -5.39 -8.09 -2.08
CA GLU A 20 -4.00 -8.21 -2.57
C GLU A 20 -3.29 -6.85 -2.60
N THR A 21 -4.00 -5.81 -3.02
CA THR A 21 -3.48 -4.43 -3.00
C THR A 21 -3.21 -3.94 -1.58
N ALA A 22 -4.05 -4.30 -0.60
CA ALA A 22 -3.83 -3.99 0.81
C ALA A 22 -2.59 -4.72 1.36
N PHE A 23 -2.41 -6.01 1.05
CA PHE A 23 -1.22 -6.77 1.41
C PHE A 23 0.05 -6.18 0.78
N GLN A 24 -0.01 -5.77 -0.49
CA GLN A 24 1.11 -5.08 -1.13
C GLN A 24 1.49 -3.79 -0.37
N HIS A 25 0.51 -2.96 0.02
CA HIS A 25 0.78 -1.77 0.81
C HIS A 25 1.34 -2.07 2.20
N LEU A 26 0.89 -3.13 2.86
CA LEU A 26 1.41 -3.58 4.15
C LEU A 26 2.89 -3.94 4.04
N THR A 27 3.26 -4.71 3.01
CA THR A 27 4.64 -5.10 2.76
C THR A 27 5.51 -3.91 2.36
N GLU A 28 5.07 -3.09 1.41
CA GLU A 28 5.89 -2.02 0.81
C GLU A 28 6.03 -0.77 1.68
N HIS A 29 4.98 -0.39 2.41
CA HIS A 29 4.96 0.88 3.16
C HIS A 29 5.13 0.70 4.67
N LEU A 30 4.73 -0.45 5.22
CA LEU A 30 4.62 -0.66 6.67
C LEU A 30 5.53 -1.78 7.18
N ASN A 31 6.38 -2.36 6.31
CA ASN A 31 7.33 -3.42 6.66
C ASN A 31 6.67 -4.56 7.46
N SER A 32 5.46 -4.98 7.07
CA SER A 32 4.65 -5.94 7.82
C SER A 32 5.30 -7.32 8.01
N GLU A 33 6.35 -7.61 7.24
CA GLU A 33 7.16 -8.83 7.32
C GLU A 33 8.60 -8.48 7.74
N MET A 34 8.82 -8.34 9.04
CA MET A 34 10.14 -8.06 9.57
C MET A 34 11.02 -9.32 9.52
N ASN A 35 12.04 -9.31 8.64
CA ASN A 35 12.95 -10.44 8.42
C ASN A 35 13.70 -10.93 9.68
N THR A 36 13.80 -10.09 10.72
CA THR A 36 14.61 -10.34 11.93
C THR A 36 13.82 -10.95 13.09
N LEU A 37 12.49 -11.03 13.00
CA LEU A 37 11.66 -11.63 14.06
C LEU A 37 11.58 -13.15 13.86
N GLY A 38 12.61 -13.87 14.30
CA GLY A 38 12.68 -15.34 14.26
C GLY A 38 11.73 -16.08 15.21
N TYR A 39 10.82 -15.37 15.88
CA TYR A 39 9.85 -15.93 16.83
C TYR A 39 8.41 -15.75 16.29
N PRO A 40 7.69 -16.83 15.95
CA PRO A 40 6.40 -16.73 15.25
C PRO A 40 5.35 -15.84 15.95
N PRO A 41 5.19 -15.88 17.29
CA PRO A 41 4.27 -14.97 17.97
C PRO A 41 4.65 -13.49 17.84
N ALA A 42 5.94 -13.16 17.85
CA ALA A 42 6.41 -11.78 17.70
C ALA A 42 6.21 -11.29 16.26
N ALA A 43 6.44 -12.15 15.26
CA ALA A 43 6.15 -11.84 13.87
C ALA A 43 4.65 -11.59 13.65
N LEU A 44 3.77 -12.42 14.23
CA LEU A 44 2.33 -12.21 14.16
C LEU A 44 1.89 -10.89 14.82
N PHE A 45 2.45 -10.57 15.98
CA PHE A 45 2.18 -9.30 16.64
C PHE A 45 2.59 -8.10 15.77
N GLY A 46 3.81 -8.12 15.21
CA GLY A 46 4.29 -7.08 14.30
C GLY A 46 3.38 -6.91 13.08
N PHE A 47 2.94 -8.01 12.48
CA PHE A 47 1.96 -8.00 11.39
C PHE A 47 0.63 -7.35 11.80
N CYS A 48 0.09 -7.70 12.97
CA CYS A 48 -1.15 -7.09 13.48
C CYS A 48 -1.01 -5.58 13.71
N VAL A 49 0.14 -5.12 14.22
CA VAL A 49 0.41 -3.69 14.39
C VAL A 49 0.47 -2.98 13.03
N ALA A 50 1.12 -3.58 12.03
CA ALA A 50 1.13 -3.06 10.66
C ALA A 50 -0.29 -2.99 10.08
N LEU A 51 -1.15 -3.96 10.36
CA LEU A 51 -2.55 -3.96 9.94
C LEU A 51 -3.34 -2.80 10.55
N VAL A 52 -3.16 -2.52 11.84
CA VAL A 52 -3.77 -1.35 12.48
C VAL A 52 -3.27 -0.04 11.87
N ALA A 53 -1.96 0.08 11.63
CA ALA A 53 -1.38 1.25 10.96
C ALA A 53 -1.95 1.44 9.55
N TYR A 54 -2.17 0.36 8.80
CA TYR A 54 -2.81 0.40 7.49
C TYR A 54 -4.26 0.89 7.56
N ILE A 55 -5.04 0.47 8.56
CA ILE A 55 -6.40 0.96 8.78
C ILE A 55 -6.38 2.48 9.02
N ILE A 56 -5.45 2.97 9.85
CA ILE A 56 -5.29 4.41 10.12
C ILE A 56 -4.97 5.17 8.83
N ILE A 57 -4.01 4.71 8.03
CA ILE A 57 -3.67 5.31 6.74
C ILE A 57 -4.88 5.29 5.78
N SER A 58 -5.66 4.21 5.80
CA SER A 58 -6.87 4.09 4.97
C SER A 58 -7.94 5.11 5.35
N VAL A 59 -8.12 5.38 6.65
CA VAL A 59 -9.02 6.44 7.14
C VAL A 59 -8.51 7.82 6.70
N ILE A 60 -7.20 8.08 6.79
CA ILE A 60 -6.59 9.33 6.31
C ILE A 60 -6.83 9.50 4.80
N LYS A 61 -6.56 8.46 4.00
CA LYS A 61 -6.82 8.48 2.55
C LYS A 61 -8.29 8.71 2.23
N ALA A 62 -9.22 8.09 2.96
CA ALA A 62 -10.65 8.30 2.77
C ALA A 62 -11.06 9.75 3.10
N ALA A 63 -10.50 10.34 4.15
CA ALA A 63 -10.73 11.74 4.49
C ALA A 63 -10.20 12.68 3.40
N LEU A 64 -8.98 12.45 2.91
CA LEU A 64 -8.39 13.19 1.79
C LEU A 64 -9.21 13.03 0.50
N ALA A 65 -9.65 11.82 0.19
CA ALA A 65 -10.43 11.52 -1.01
C ALA A 65 -11.80 12.20 -0.99
N SER A 66 -12.38 12.36 0.20
CA SER A 66 -13.66 13.07 0.35
C SER A 66 -13.58 14.57 0.09
N VAL A 67 -12.38 15.17 0.12
CA VAL A 67 -12.14 16.60 -0.12
C VAL A 67 -11.54 16.83 -1.50
N HIS A 68 -10.51 16.05 -1.87
CA HIS A 68 -9.70 16.26 -3.08
C HIS A 68 -10.07 15.33 -4.24
N GLY A 69 -11.03 14.41 -4.04
CA GLY A 69 -11.48 13.42 -5.02
C GLY A 69 -10.73 12.09 -4.93
N THR A 70 -11.44 10.99 -5.14
CA THR A 70 -10.90 9.61 -5.03
C THR A 70 -9.78 9.35 -6.03
N ASP A 71 -9.98 9.72 -7.29
CA ASP A 71 -9.00 9.48 -8.37
C ASP A 71 -7.66 10.19 -8.10
N VAL A 72 -7.72 11.42 -7.58
CA VAL A 72 -6.52 12.20 -7.23
C VAL A 72 -5.73 11.50 -6.13
N ILE A 73 -6.41 11.03 -5.07
CA ILE A 73 -5.74 10.39 -3.95
C ILE A 73 -5.15 9.03 -4.35
N ASP A 74 -5.91 8.19 -5.05
CA ASP A 74 -5.46 6.86 -5.45
C ASP A 74 -4.27 6.92 -6.42
N ASN A 75 -4.29 7.86 -7.36
CA ASN A 75 -3.24 7.97 -8.38
C ASN A 75 -2.05 8.83 -7.96
N GLN A 76 -2.28 9.90 -7.19
CA GLN A 76 -1.24 10.88 -6.93
C GLN A 76 -0.65 10.79 -5.52
N VAL A 77 -1.34 10.24 -4.52
CA VAL A 77 -0.83 10.26 -3.13
C VAL A 77 -0.09 8.97 -2.77
N SER A 78 1.16 9.13 -2.38
CA SER A 78 2.06 8.05 -1.97
C SER A 78 1.73 7.56 -0.56
N GLY A 79 1.44 6.26 -0.42
CA GLY A 79 1.26 5.66 0.91
C GLY A 79 2.56 5.67 1.72
N TYR A 80 3.70 5.49 1.06
CA TYR A 80 5.02 5.58 1.66
C TYR A 80 5.29 6.93 2.29
N TYR A 81 5.10 8.05 1.57
CA TYR A 81 5.35 9.38 2.13
C TYR A 81 4.40 9.75 3.26
N LEU A 82 3.17 9.26 3.25
CA LEU A 82 2.26 9.41 4.40
C LEU A 82 2.79 8.66 5.62
N ALA A 83 3.25 7.42 5.45
CA ALA A 83 3.81 6.62 6.54
C ALA A 83 5.10 7.24 7.10
N ASP A 84 5.97 7.73 6.23
CA ASP A 84 7.22 8.43 6.57
C ASP A 84 6.96 9.72 7.37
N GLU A 85 6.02 10.55 6.90
CA GLU A 85 5.61 11.78 7.61
C GLU A 85 5.07 11.47 9.01
N ILE A 86 4.23 10.45 9.15
CA ILE A 86 3.69 10.04 10.45
C ILE A 86 4.84 9.60 11.38
N SER A 87 5.76 8.79 10.87
CA SER A 87 6.93 8.32 11.63
C SER A 87 7.81 9.49 12.10
N GLY A 88 8.06 10.47 11.21
CA GLY A 88 8.90 11.62 11.49
C GLY A 88 8.27 12.66 12.43
N THR A 89 6.96 12.91 12.30
CA THR A 89 6.26 13.95 13.06
C THR A 89 5.76 13.48 14.42
N TYR A 90 5.42 12.20 14.58
CA TYR A 90 4.79 11.67 15.79
C TYR A 90 5.58 12.01 17.06
N ARG A 91 6.90 11.79 17.05
CA ARG A 91 7.75 12.06 18.22
C ARG A 91 7.76 13.54 18.59
N GLY A 92 7.79 14.45 17.60
CA GLY A 92 7.72 15.89 17.85
C GLY A 92 6.37 16.31 18.45
N MET A 93 5.28 15.78 17.91
CA MET A 93 3.93 16.04 18.44
C MET A 93 3.76 15.56 19.88
N MET A 94 4.31 14.39 20.22
CA MET A 94 4.24 13.86 21.59
C MET A 94 5.07 14.64 22.61
N ILE A 95 6.09 15.38 22.16
CA ILE A 95 6.88 16.28 23.03
C ILE A 95 6.15 17.61 23.23
N GLU A 96 5.59 18.16 22.15
CA GLU A 96 5.01 19.51 22.16
C GLU A 96 3.58 19.54 22.71
N ILE A 97 2.79 18.48 22.52
CA ILE A 97 1.36 18.47 22.84
C ILE A 97 1.09 17.57 24.05
N ASP A 98 0.67 18.18 25.16
CA ASP A 98 0.29 17.45 26.37
C ASP A 98 -0.85 16.45 26.12
N TYR A 99 -0.79 15.30 26.80
CA TYR A 99 -1.74 14.19 26.68
C TYR A 99 -3.21 14.63 26.81
N ARG A 100 -3.51 15.59 27.68
CA ARG A 100 -4.89 16.06 27.95
C ARG A 100 -5.59 16.60 26.70
N HIS A 101 -4.83 17.17 25.76
CA HIS A 101 -5.37 17.68 24.51
C HIS A 101 -5.83 16.57 23.55
N TRP A 102 -5.33 15.34 23.73
CA TRP A 102 -5.71 14.20 22.88
C TRP A 102 -6.98 13.49 23.35
N VAL A 103 -7.37 13.66 24.62
CA VAL A 103 -8.54 12.99 25.22
C VAL A 103 -9.84 13.34 24.50
N ILE A 104 -9.94 14.56 23.95
CA ILE A 104 -11.13 15.00 23.23
C ILE A 104 -11.49 14.07 22.06
N PHE A 105 -10.49 13.50 21.38
CA PHE A 105 -10.72 12.63 20.23
C PHE A 105 -11.27 11.26 20.62
N GLN A 106 -10.96 10.79 21.83
CA GLN A 106 -11.47 9.51 22.36
C GLN A 106 -12.98 9.56 22.65
N GLN A 107 -13.49 10.74 23.01
CA GLN A 107 -14.89 10.97 23.38
C GLN A 107 -15.74 11.47 22.20
N MET A 108 -15.12 11.77 21.04
CA MET A 108 -15.85 12.26 19.88
C MET A 108 -16.69 11.14 19.25
N THR A 109 -17.96 11.45 18.97
CA THR A 109 -18.78 10.62 18.09
C THR A 109 -18.14 10.51 16.70
N PRO A 110 -18.34 9.40 15.96
CA PRO A 110 -17.80 9.24 14.61
C PRO A 110 -18.15 10.38 13.64
N ILE A 111 -19.34 10.96 13.75
CA ILE A 111 -19.79 12.08 12.91
C ILE A 111 -18.96 13.35 13.19
N LYS A 112 -18.66 13.64 14.46
CA LYS A 112 -17.80 14.78 14.83
C LYS A 112 -16.37 14.55 14.37
N LEU A 113 -15.84 13.33 14.58
CA LEU A 113 -14.48 12.98 14.17
C LEU A 113 -14.30 13.10 12.66
N THR A 114 -15.22 12.56 11.86
CA THR A 114 -15.16 12.67 10.39
C THR A 114 -15.20 14.12 9.91
N ARG A 115 -15.98 15.00 10.55
CA ARG A 115 -15.98 16.44 10.24
C ARG A 115 -14.63 17.09 10.53
N VAL A 116 -13.99 16.74 11.65
CA VAL A 116 -12.64 17.23 11.98
C VAL A 116 -11.62 16.72 10.97
N LEU A 117 -11.65 15.42 10.65
CA LEU A 117 -10.75 14.83 9.66
C LEU A 117 -10.87 15.50 8.29
N LYS A 118 -12.10 15.80 7.84
CA LYS A 118 -12.32 16.55 6.59
C LYS A 118 -11.75 17.96 6.65
N LYS A 119 -11.96 18.69 7.75
CA LYS A 119 -11.39 20.03 7.96
C LYS A 119 -9.87 20.02 7.97
N LEU A 120 -9.24 18.98 8.51
CA LEU A 120 -7.79 18.82 8.47
C LEU A 120 -7.31 18.44 7.07
N ALA A 121 -8.00 17.51 6.41
CA ALA A 121 -7.70 17.07 5.04
C ALA A 121 -7.72 18.22 4.03
N ASP A 122 -8.63 19.18 4.19
CA ASP A 122 -8.70 20.40 3.36
C ASP A 122 -7.42 21.26 3.43
N LYS A 123 -6.73 21.24 4.58
CA LYS A 123 -5.50 21.99 4.80
C LYS A 123 -4.24 21.26 4.34
N VAL A 124 -4.35 20.01 3.91
CA VAL A 124 -3.19 19.19 3.55
C VAL A 124 -2.62 19.65 2.21
N LYS A 125 -1.31 19.92 2.19
CA LYS A 125 -0.57 20.23 0.97
C LYS A 125 -0.23 18.94 0.20
N LEU A 126 -1.11 18.50 -0.69
CA LEU A 126 -0.96 17.24 -1.45
C LEU A 126 0.36 17.13 -2.24
N SER A 127 0.96 18.25 -2.65
CA SER A 127 2.21 18.24 -3.41
C SER A 127 3.36 17.58 -2.66
N ALA A 128 3.36 17.61 -1.33
CA ALA A 128 4.39 16.99 -0.49
C ALA A 128 4.32 15.47 -0.50
N PHE A 129 3.16 14.89 -0.80
CA PHE A 129 2.90 13.45 -0.75
C PHE A 129 2.78 12.82 -2.13
N ARG A 130 3.21 13.51 -3.19
CA ARG A 130 3.02 13.04 -4.57
C ARG A 130 3.82 11.77 -4.85
N LYS A 131 3.19 10.80 -5.51
CA LYS A 131 3.89 9.66 -6.12
C LYS A 131 4.82 10.18 -7.21
N HIS A 132 5.96 9.54 -7.35
CA HIS A 132 6.87 9.72 -8.48
C HIS A 132 6.72 8.51 -9.40
N PRO A 133 5.75 8.53 -10.35
CA PRO A 133 5.53 7.39 -11.23
C PRO A 133 6.79 7.14 -12.05
N ARG A 134 7.19 5.86 -12.13
CA ARG A 134 8.29 5.47 -12.99
C ARG A 134 7.89 5.76 -14.44
N GLY A 135 8.76 6.45 -15.17
CA GLY A 135 8.60 6.61 -16.61
C GLY A 135 8.53 5.26 -17.35
N PRO A 136 8.11 5.25 -18.62
CA PRO A 136 8.00 4.04 -19.42
C PRO A 136 9.27 3.17 -19.33
N LYS A 137 9.08 1.85 -19.25
CA LYS A 137 10.20 0.91 -19.18
C LYS A 137 11.11 1.13 -20.38
N LYS A 138 12.39 1.42 -20.12
CA LYS A 138 13.39 1.58 -21.17
C LYS A 138 13.35 0.37 -22.12
N PRO A 139 13.40 0.57 -23.45
CA PRO A 139 13.39 -0.54 -24.38
C PRO A 139 14.55 -1.48 -24.07
N ARG A 140 14.29 -2.79 -24.16
CA ARG A 140 15.35 -3.78 -23.91
C ARG A 140 16.44 -3.58 -24.98
N PRO A 141 17.72 -3.55 -24.61
CA PRO A 141 18.78 -3.54 -25.60
C PRO A 141 18.63 -4.74 -26.54
N LYS A 142 18.96 -4.55 -27.82
CA LYS A 142 18.93 -5.65 -28.81
C LYS A 142 19.81 -6.79 -28.29
N ARG A 143 19.25 -7.99 -28.24
CA ARG A 143 19.99 -9.19 -27.83
C ARG A 143 21.17 -9.38 -28.79
N LYS A 144 22.39 -9.36 -28.29
CA LYS A 144 23.57 -9.79 -29.05
C LYS A 144 23.53 -11.32 -29.15
N SER A 145 23.13 -11.84 -30.30
CA SER A 145 23.27 -13.27 -30.59
C SER A 145 24.70 -13.52 -31.05
N CYS A 146 25.48 -14.26 -30.26
CA CYS A 146 26.74 -14.80 -30.75
C CYS A 146 26.39 -15.91 -31.75
N LYS A 147 26.49 -15.62 -33.04
CA LYS A 147 26.19 -16.57 -34.12
C LYS A 147 26.99 -17.87 -33.99
N ASN A 148 28.20 -17.78 -33.44
CA ASN A 148 29.13 -18.91 -33.26
C ASN A 148 28.93 -19.66 -31.92
N THR A 149 28.26 -19.05 -30.94
CA THR A 149 27.96 -19.65 -29.63
C THR A 149 26.55 -19.29 -29.20
N PRO A 150 25.51 -19.77 -29.93
CA PRO A 150 24.14 -19.50 -29.57
C PRO A 150 23.83 -20.10 -28.20
N HIS A 151 23.19 -19.32 -27.32
CA HIS A 151 22.72 -19.83 -26.04
C HIS A 151 21.60 -20.86 -26.29
N VAL A 152 21.92 -22.14 -26.14
CA VAL A 152 20.99 -23.27 -26.27
C VAL A 152 20.67 -23.82 -24.88
N SER A 153 19.40 -24.18 -24.64
CA SER A 153 19.02 -24.80 -23.37
C SER A 153 19.62 -26.21 -23.26
N THR A 154 20.03 -26.59 -22.06
CA THR A 154 20.58 -27.92 -21.76
C THR A 154 19.61 -29.04 -22.17
N ALA A 155 18.29 -28.81 -22.01
CA ALA A 155 17.25 -29.71 -22.48
C ALA A 155 17.31 -29.96 -24.00
N LYS A 156 17.59 -28.93 -24.80
CA LYS A 156 17.73 -29.06 -26.26
C LYS A 156 19.00 -29.82 -26.65
N ILE A 157 20.09 -29.66 -25.90
CA ILE A 157 21.33 -30.43 -26.09
C ILE A 157 21.10 -31.91 -25.77
N LEU A 158 20.42 -32.20 -24.65
CA LEU A 158 20.14 -33.57 -24.21
C LEU A 158 19.20 -34.30 -25.17
N ALA A 159 18.20 -33.62 -25.74
CA ALA A 159 17.30 -34.20 -26.73
C ALA A 159 17.99 -34.56 -28.07
N LEU A 160 19.11 -33.89 -28.41
CA LEU A 160 19.89 -34.15 -29.62
C LEU A 160 20.92 -35.28 -29.44
N ARG A 161 21.23 -35.68 -28.20
CA ARG A 161 22.05 -36.88 -27.95
C ARG A 161 21.19 -38.12 -28.23
N LYS A 162 21.38 -38.75 -29.39
CA LYS A 162 20.98 -40.15 -29.59
C LYS A 162 21.83 -41.04 -28.68
N LYS A 163 21.20 -42.03 -28.05
CA LYS A 163 21.87 -43.10 -27.30
C LYS A 163 22.89 -43.81 -28.17
#